data_AF-A0A957NE35-F1
#
_entry.id   AF-A0A957NE35-F1
#
_cell.length_a   1.000
_cell.length_b   1.000
_cell.length_c   1.000
_cell.angle_alpha   90.00
_cell.angle_beta   90.00
_cell.angle_gamma   90.00
#
_symmetry.space_group_name_H-M   'P 1'
#
loop_
_entity.id
_entity.type
_entity.pdbx_description
1 polymer ?
#
loop_
_entity_poly.entity_id
_entity_poly.type
_entity_poly.pdbx_seq_one_letter_code
_entity_poly.pdbx_strand_id
1 'polypeptide(L)'
;MEDLTGFALSQEELLVALLLLDLPAPIGFDDLEERVFGRLSEDVRSPLLAATERALVARGLLAIEAEGSQMDADVRSALQTVTRPDDTWIVLHQPTGEPQTTSYFHQREADLVAHVDTWNIHQFVALSGRGKW
;
A
#
# COMPACT_ATOMS: atom_id res chain seq x y z
N MET A 1 18.50 2.22 17.44
CA MET A 1 18.02 2.92 16.24
C MET A 1 17.16 1.88 15.56
N GLU A 2 15.84 2.01 15.68
CA GLU A 2 14.93 1.08 15.01
C GLU A 2 15.18 1.22 13.50
N ASP A 3 15.35 0.09 12.81
CA ASP A 3 15.53 0.09 11.37
C ASP A 3 14.22 0.60 10.75
N LEU A 4 14.28 1.77 10.11
CA LEU A 4 13.19 2.26 9.28
C LEU A 4 13.01 1.29 8.11
N THR A 5 12.00 0.43 8.21
CA THR A 5 11.60 -0.45 7.11
C THR A 5 10.58 0.28 6.24
N GLY A 6 10.83 0.27 4.93
CA GLY A 6 9.94 0.88 3.96
C GLY A 6 9.94 0.11 2.66
N PHE A 7 8.81 0.18 1.97
CA PHE A 7 8.63 -0.43 0.67
C PHE A 7 7.76 0.47 -0.21
N ALA A 8 7.77 0.20 -1.51
CA ALA A 8 6.93 0.92 -2.46
C ALA A 8 6.16 -0.08 -3.32
N LEU A 9 4.91 0.22 -3.61
CA LEU A 9 4.07 -0.52 -4.54
C LEU A 9 3.61 0.43 -5.64
N SER A 10 3.62 -0.02 -6.90
CA SER A 10 2.82 0.64 -7.92
C SER A 10 1.34 0.59 -7.53
N GLN A 11 0.52 1.43 -8.14
CA GLN A 11 -0.91 1.44 -7.93
C GLN A 11 -1.55 0.08 -8.20
N GLU A 12 -1.13 -0.62 -9.25
CA GLU A 12 -1.57 -1.98 -9.57
C GLU A 12 -1.12 -3.00 -8.52
N GLU A 13 0.14 -2.92 -8.09
CA GLU A 13 0.69 -3.81 -7.07
C GLU A 13 -0.02 -3.63 -5.73
N LEU A 14 -0.35 -2.38 -5.36
CA LEU A 14 -1.17 -2.09 -4.20
C LEU A 14 -2.54 -2.74 -4.34
N LEU A 15 -3.23 -2.55 -5.47
CA LEU A 15 -4.54 -3.14 -5.68
C LEU A 15 -4.51 -4.67 -5.59
N VAL A 16 -3.54 -5.34 -6.22
CA VAL A 16 -3.38 -6.80 -6.13
C VAL A 16 -3.11 -7.23 -4.68
N ALA A 17 -2.23 -6.52 -3.97
CA ALA A 17 -1.92 -6.85 -2.58
C ALA A 17 -3.15 -6.74 -1.67
N LEU A 18 -4.00 -5.73 -1.89
CA LEU A 18 -5.26 -5.56 -1.15
C LEU A 18 -6.25 -6.67 -1.46
N LEU A 19 -6.40 -7.06 -2.73
CA LEU A 19 -7.29 -8.15 -3.15
C LEU A 19 -6.84 -9.50 -2.56
N LEU A 20 -5.53 -9.80 -2.59
CA LEU A 20 -4.99 -11.04 -2.02
C LEU A 20 -5.18 -11.13 -0.50
N LEU A 21 -5.19 -9.98 0.19
CA LEU A 21 -5.33 -9.89 1.64
C LEU A 21 -6.78 -9.67 2.12
N ASP A 22 -7.74 -9.56 1.19
CA ASP A 22 -9.13 -9.18 1.49
C ASP A 22 -9.23 -7.89 2.32
N LEU A 23 -8.50 -6.86 1.88
CA LEU A 23 -8.45 -5.54 2.50
C LEU A 23 -9.15 -4.48 1.63
N PRO A 24 -9.82 -3.49 2.25
CA PRO A 24 -10.39 -2.36 1.52
C PRO A 24 -9.29 -1.44 0.99
N ALA A 25 -9.64 -0.45 0.17
CA ALA A 25 -8.72 0.60 -0.24
C ALA A 25 -8.21 1.39 0.99
N PRO A 26 -6.95 1.90 0.97
CA PRO A 26 -6.44 2.76 2.02
C PRO A 26 -7.24 4.06 2.13
N ILE A 27 -7.33 4.61 3.34
CA ILE A 27 -8.00 5.90 3.55
C ILE A 27 -7.30 6.98 2.69
N GLY A 28 -8.10 7.74 1.92
CA GLY A 28 -7.59 8.76 0.99
C GLY A 28 -7.34 8.25 -0.43
N PHE A 29 -7.63 6.97 -0.71
CA PHE A 29 -7.45 6.32 -2.00
C PHE A 29 -8.68 5.47 -2.39
N ASP A 30 -9.88 5.95 -2.07
CA ASP A 30 -11.15 5.23 -2.29
C ASP A 30 -11.45 4.93 -3.78
N ASP A 31 -10.81 5.67 -4.69
CA ASP A 31 -10.93 5.53 -6.14
C ASP A 31 -9.86 4.62 -6.77
N LEU A 32 -9.06 3.90 -5.96
CA LEU A 32 -7.93 3.09 -6.42
C LEU A 32 -8.31 2.10 -7.53
N GLU A 33 -9.41 1.36 -7.34
CA GLU A 33 -9.87 0.37 -8.33
C GLU A 33 -10.25 1.04 -9.65
N GLU A 34 -10.94 2.19 -9.60
CA GLU A 34 -11.30 2.97 -10.79
C GLU A 34 -10.06 3.54 -11.48
N ARG A 35 -9.06 4.00 -10.72
CA ARG A 35 -7.79 4.49 -11.27
C ARG A 35 -7.01 3.40 -12.01
N VAL A 36 -7.09 2.14 -11.56
CA VAL A 36 -6.42 1.00 -12.22
C VAL A 36 -7.25 0.43 -13.37
N PHE A 37 -8.56 0.23 -13.16
CA PHE A 37 -9.41 -0.53 -14.08
C PHE A 37 -10.43 0.29 -14.88
N GLY A 38 -10.62 1.58 -14.59
CA GLY A 38 -11.80 2.33 -15.02
C GLY A 38 -12.13 2.27 -16.51
N ARG A 39 -11.11 2.25 -17.38
CA ARG A 39 -11.28 2.12 -18.84
C ARG A 39 -10.88 0.76 -19.41
N LEU A 40 -10.46 -0.17 -18.56
CA LEU A 40 -10.01 -1.50 -18.99
C LEU A 40 -11.21 -2.45 -19.10
N SER A 41 -11.30 -3.13 -20.24
CA SER A 41 -12.24 -4.24 -20.43
C SER A 41 -11.90 -5.40 -19.50
N GLU A 42 -12.89 -6.22 -19.16
CA GLU A 42 -12.69 -7.42 -18.33
C GLU A 42 -11.60 -8.35 -18.88
N ASP A 43 -11.53 -8.48 -20.21
CA ASP A 43 -10.52 -9.28 -20.92
C ASP A 43 -9.07 -8.85 -20.60
N VAL A 44 -8.86 -7.59 -20.22
CA VAL A 44 -7.53 -7.03 -19.89
C VAL A 44 -7.26 -7.06 -18.39
N ARG A 45 -8.30 -7.04 -17.54
CA ARG A 45 -8.16 -7.02 -16.08
C ARG A 45 -7.47 -8.26 -15.55
N SER A 46 -7.90 -9.45 -15.98
CA SER A 46 -7.33 -10.71 -15.50
C SER A 46 -5.84 -10.88 -15.87
N PRO A 47 -5.42 -10.62 -17.13
CA PRO A 47 -4.00 -10.61 -17.49
C PRO A 47 -3.17 -9.59 -16.71
N LEU A 48 -3.72 -8.39 -16.46
CA LEU A 48 -3.04 -7.35 -15.68
C LEU A 48 -2.80 -7.80 -14.25
N LEU A 49 -3.84 -8.29 -13.56
CA LEU A 49 -3.73 -8.83 -12.20
C LEU A 49 -2.67 -9.94 -12.12
N ALA A 50 -2.69 -10.90 -13.06
CA ALA A 50 -1.72 -11.98 -13.09
C ALA A 50 -0.28 -11.51 -13.37
N ALA A 51 -0.10 -10.47 -14.20
CA ALA A 51 1.20 -9.89 -14.46
C ALA A 51 1.76 -9.16 -13.24
N THR A 52 0.89 -8.41 -12.55
CA THR A 52 1.22 -7.70 -11.32
C THR A 52 1.52 -8.66 -10.17
N GLU A 53 0.78 -9.76 -10.03
CA GLU A 53 1.08 -10.81 -9.04
C GLU A 53 2.48 -11.39 -9.26
N ARG A 54 2.85 -11.69 -10.52
CA ARG A 54 4.21 -12.14 -10.85
C ARG A 54 5.27 -11.08 -10.55
N ALA A 55 4.97 -9.80 -10.71
CA ALA A 55 5.87 -8.72 -10.33
C ALA A 55 6.13 -8.69 -8.82
N LEU A 56 5.08 -8.85 -8.00
CA LEU A 56 5.21 -8.98 -6.54
C LEU A 56 6.09 -10.17 -6.14
N VAL A 57 5.94 -11.31 -6.83
CA VAL A 57 6.80 -12.50 -6.63
C VAL A 57 8.25 -12.20 -7.00
N ALA A 58 8.49 -11.59 -8.17
CA ALA A 58 9.84 -11.26 -8.63
C ALA A 58 10.57 -10.28 -7.69
N ARG A 59 9.81 -9.45 -6.97
CA ARG A 59 10.32 -8.51 -5.97
C ARG A 59 10.47 -9.11 -4.57
N GLY A 60 10.08 -10.37 -4.39
CA GLY A 60 10.12 -11.05 -3.09
C GLY A 60 9.08 -10.57 -2.08
N LEU A 61 8.05 -9.83 -2.54
CA LEU A 61 6.96 -9.35 -1.67
C LEU A 61 5.82 -10.36 -1.56
N LEU A 62 5.75 -11.31 -2.48
CA LEU A 62 4.77 -12.40 -2.49
C LEU A 62 5.48 -13.74 -2.69
N ALA A 63 5.19 -14.71 -1.83
CA ALA A 63 5.57 -16.09 -2.03
C ALA A 63 4.36 -16.90 -2.54
N ILE A 64 4.57 -17.82 -3.46
CA ILE A 64 3.55 -18.77 -3.89
C ILE A 64 3.88 -20.11 -3.24
N GLU A 65 3.02 -20.55 -2.32
CA GLU A 65 3.16 -21.80 -1.58
C GLU A 65 2.06 -22.81 -1.97
N ALA A 66 2.16 -24.05 -1.48
CA ALA A 66 1.19 -25.10 -1.82
C ALA A 66 -0.21 -24.78 -1.25
N GLU A 67 -0.26 -24.09 -0.13
CA GLU A 67 -1.46 -23.70 0.60
C GLU A 67 -2.06 -22.36 0.10
N GLY A 68 -1.34 -21.62 -0.75
CA GLY A 68 -1.78 -20.35 -1.32
C GLY A 68 -0.66 -19.32 -1.45
N SER A 69 -1.04 -18.08 -1.79
CA SER A 69 -0.11 -16.96 -1.90
C SER A 69 0.09 -16.31 -0.52
N GLN A 70 1.35 -16.13 -0.11
CA GLN A 70 1.73 -15.52 1.17
C GLN A 70 2.45 -14.19 0.94
N MET A 71 1.81 -13.10 1.35
CA MET A 71 2.42 -11.76 1.34
C MET A 71 3.50 -11.64 2.42
N ASP A 72 4.56 -10.90 2.12
CA ASP A 72 5.57 -10.47 3.09
C ASP A 72 4.91 -9.88 4.36
N ALA A 73 5.48 -10.21 5.53
CA ALA A 73 4.87 -9.88 6.82
C ALA A 73 4.82 -8.38 7.06
N ASP A 74 5.86 -7.64 6.68
CA ASP A 74 5.95 -6.19 6.89
C ASP A 74 5.00 -5.48 5.92
N VAL A 75 4.92 -5.94 4.67
CA VAL A 75 3.93 -5.46 3.69
C VAL A 75 2.52 -5.66 4.20
N ARG A 76 2.19 -6.87 4.66
CA ARG A 76 0.87 -7.22 5.20
C ARG A 76 0.51 -6.35 6.40
N SER A 77 1.42 -6.18 7.34
CA SER A 77 1.22 -5.37 8.54
C SER A 77 0.95 -3.91 8.18
N ALA A 78 1.78 -3.33 7.31
CA ALA A 78 1.60 -1.96 6.87
C ALA A 78 0.26 -1.75 6.14
N LEU A 79 -0.11 -2.66 5.22
CA LEU A 79 -1.40 -2.60 4.52
C LEU A 79 -2.59 -2.71 5.49
N GLN A 80 -2.49 -3.54 6.52
CA GLN A 80 -3.52 -3.63 7.57
C GLN A 80 -3.65 -2.34 8.37
N THR A 81 -2.56 -1.61 8.60
CA THR A 81 -2.56 -0.33 9.31
C THR A 81 -3.18 0.78 8.46
N VAL A 82 -2.81 0.90 7.17
CA VAL A 82 -3.31 1.99 6.31
C VAL A 82 -4.75 1.82 5.83
N THR A 83 -5.26 0.58 5.80
CA THR A 83 -6.62 0.26 5.34
C THR A 83 -7.65 0.22 6.47
N ARG A 84 -7.20 -0.01 7.70
CA ARG A 84 -8.06 -0.04 8.91
C ARG A 84 -7.38 0.67 10.09
N PRO A 85 -7.01 1.95 9.94
CA PRO A 85 -6.39 2.69 11.03
C PRO A 85 -7.40 3.02 12.14
N ASP A 86 -6.89 3.15 13.36
CA ASP A 86 -7.61 3.78 14.47
C ASP A 86 -7.65 5.30 14.29
N ASP A 87 -6.52 5.88 13.87
CA ASP A 87 -6.34 7.30 13.63
C ASP A 87 -5.58 7.56 12.32
N THR A 88 -5.91 8.65 11.63
CA THR A 88 -5.17 9.10 10.43
C THR A 88 -4.91 10.59 10.50
N TRP A 89 -3.64 10.97 10.38
CA TRP A 89 -3.24 12.37 10.17
C TRP A 89 -2.94 12.61 8.70
N ILE A 90 -3.50 13.70 8.19
CA ILE A 90 -3.30 14.15 6.81
C ILE A 90 -2.48 15.43 6.87
N VAL A 91 -1.27 15.39 6.33
CA VAL A 91 -0.37 16.54 6.25
C VAL A 91 -0.40 17.08 4.83
N LEU A 92 -0.84 18.33 4.70
CA LEU A 92 -0.86 19.05 3.44
C LEU A 92 0.34 19.99 3.39
N HIS A 93 1.20 19.83 2.37
CA HIS A 93 2.37 20.67 2.17
C HIS A 93 2.30 21.36 0.81
N GLN A 94 2.28 22.69 0.81
CA GLN A 94 2.18 23.51 -0.39
C GLN A 94 3.23 24.62 -0.38
N PRO A 95 4.42 24.38 -0.96
CA PRO A 95 5.40 25.44 -1.20
C PRO A 95 4.86 26.51 -2.14
N THR A 96 5.36 27.74 -2.01
CA THR A 96 4.96 28.85 -2.89
C THR A 96 5.29 28.54 -4.35
N GLY A 97 4.26 28.47 -5.19
CA GLY A 97 4.42 28.21 -6.63
C GLY A 97 4.46 26.73 -7.01
N GLU A 98 4.32 25.82 -6.04
CA GLU A 98 4.28 24.37 -6.27
C GLU A 98 2.87 23.80 -6.02
N PRO A 99 2.49 22.68 -6.67
CA PRO A 99 1.29 21.95 -6.32
C PRO A 99 1.28 21.52 -4.85
N GLN A 100 0.10 21.50 -4.23
CA GLN A 100 -0.06 20.91 -2.91
C GLN A 100 0.24 19.41 -2.98
N THR A 101 0.99 18.92 -1.99
CA THR A 101 1.28 17.51 -1.77
C THR A 101 0.59 17.06 -0.49
N THR A 102 0.18 15.79 -0.47
CA THR A 102 -0.52 15.18 0.67
C THR A 102 0.29 13.99 1.17
N SER A 103 0.52 13.92 2.47
CA SER A 103 1.11 12.77 3.14
C SER A 103 0.15 12.27 4.21
N TYR A 104 0.00 10.95 4.29
CA TYR A 104 -0.87 10.30 5.26
C TYR A 104 -0.02 9.59 6.31
N PHE A 105 -0.44 9.67 7.56
CA PHE A 105 0.13 8.92 8.66
C PHE A 105 -0.99 8.14 9.31
N HIS A 106 -0.92 6.83 9.23
CA HIS A 106 -1.95 5.92 9.70
C HIS A 106 -1.45 5.22 10.96
N GLN A 107 -2.19 5.33 12.05
CA GLN A 107 -1.94 4.59 13.27
C GLN A 107 -2.96 3.46 13.42
N ARG A 108 -2.47 2.28 13.81
CA ARG A 108 -3.30 1.18 14.30
C ARG A 108 -2.60 0.53 15.48
N GLU A 109 -3.25 0.48 16.63
CA GLU A 109 -2.64 0.07 17.89
C GLU A 109 -1.32 0.83 18.14
N ALA A 110 -0.19 0.11 18.18
CA ALA A 110 1.15 0.69 18.38
C ALA A 110 1.90 0.96 17.06
N ASP A 111 1.36 0.53 15.92
CA ASP A 111 2.00 0.64 14.62
C ASP A 111 1.63 1.98 13.97
N LEU A 112 2.63 2.68 13.45
CA LEU A 112 2.50 3.94 12.74
C LEU A 112 3.14 3.79 11.36
N VAL A 113 2.37 4.06 10.30
CA VAL A 113 2.83 3.97 8.91
C VAL A 113 2.63 5.31 8.22
N ALA A 114 3.71 5.87 7.68
CA ALA A 114 3.62 6.95 6.71
C ALA A 114 3.32 6.38 5.32
N HIS A 115 2.33 6.96 4.64
CA HIS A 115 1.89 6.60 3.30
C HIS A 115 1.89 7.84 2.40
N VAL A 116 2.62 7.76 1.29
CA VAL A 116 2.73 8.82 0.29
C VAL A 116 2.48 8.23 -1.08
N ASP A 117 1.61 8.83 -1.88
CA ASP A 117 1.45 8.54 -3.32
C ASP A 117 2.20 9.60 -4.12
N THR A 118 3.11 9.17 -4.99
CA THR A 118 3.77 10.04 -5.96
C THR A 118 3.81 9.33 -7.30
N TRP A 119 3.12 9.91 -8.30
CA TRP A 119 3.05 9.37 -9.66
C TRP A 119 2.59 7.90 -9.75
N ASN A 120 1.52 7.54 -9.01
CA ASN A 120 0.96 6.18 -8.94
C ASN A 120 1.91 5.15 -8.30
N ILE A 121 2.85 5.62 -7.48
CA ILE A 121 3.71 4.79 -6.65
C ILE A 121 3.41 5.15 -5.19
N HIS A 122 2.92 4.17 -4.46
CA HIS A 122 2.61 4.27 -3.05
C HIS A 122 3.81 3.82 -2.23
N GLN A 123 4.40 4.74 -1.48
CA GLN A 123 5.48 4.50 -0.55
C GLN A 123 4.93 4.33 0.86
N PHE A 124 5.37 3.28 1.53
CA PHE A 124 4.99 2.95 2.90
C PHE A 124 6.25 2.91 3.75
N VAL A 125 6.25 3.63 4.87
CA VAL A 125 7.37 3.64 5.82
C VAL A 125 6.82 3.39 7.22
N ALA A 126 7.24 2.29 7.84
CA ALA A 126 6.93 2.03 9.23
C ALA A 126 7.76 2.98 10.12
N LEU A 127 7.07 3.79 10.92
CA LEU A 127 7.67 4.79 11.82
C LEU A 127 7.75 4.32 13.27
N SER A 128 7.00 3.27 13.62
CA SER A 128 7.12 2.58 14.90
C SER A 128 7.09 1.07 14.68
N GLY A 129 8.01 0.37 15.33
CA GLY A 129 8.13 -1.09 15.28
C GLY A 129 8.71 -1.65 16.58
N ARG A 130 7.82 -2.06 17.49
CA ARG A 130 8.10 -2.82 18.73
C ARG A 130 9.14 -2.22 19.70
N GLY A 131 9.02 -0.95 20.04
CA GLY A 131 9.48 -0.41 21.31
C GLY A 131 8.39 -0.51 22.36
N LYS A 132 8.55 -1.36 23.39
CA LYS A 132 7.71 -1.31 24.60
C LYS A 132 7.78 0.11 25.18
N TRP A 133 6.63 0.76 25.35
CA TRP A 133 6.50 1.79 26.38
C TRP A 133 6.26 1.11 27.73
#